data_AF-A0A1M7N9C4-F1
#
_entry.id   AF-A0A1M7N9C4-F1
#
_cell.length_a   1.000
_cell.length_b   1.000
_cell.length_c   1.000
_cell.angle_alpha   90.00
_cell.angle_beta   90.00
_cell.angle_gamma   90.00
#
_symmetry.space_group_name_H-M   'P 1'
#
loop_
_entity.id
_entity.type
_entity.pdbx_description
1 polymer ?
#
loop_
_entity_poly.entity_id
_entity_poly.type
_entity_poly.pdbx_seq_one_letter_code
_entity_poly.pdbx_strand_id
1 'polypeptide(L)'
;MSETKFISEAEYLKFKDGLRSIIIKIVVGFVIGLVLGLATEMGAGSIMIGILFAGMPYAWSVIPVSALGWIAILIKFFAAILLGWIITPIAFIYNLVQMKRYEKAVAEHIIGERNVTE
;
A
#
# COMPACT_ATOMS: atom_id res chain seq x y z
N MET A 1 -4.10 21.01 -27.74
CA MET A 1 -4.00 19.64 -27.19
C MET A 1 -3.00 19.64 -26.04
N SER A 2 -3.44 19.69 -24.77
CA SER A 2 -2.55 19.34 -23.63
C SER A 2 -3.27 18.96 -22.33
N GLU A 3 -4.58 19.16 -22.19
CA GLU A 3 -5.26 18.86 -20.91
C GLU A 3 -5.45 17.37 -20.63
N THR A 4 -5.66 16.54 -21.65
CA THR A 4 -5.80 15.08 -21.48
C THR A 4 -4.51 14.36 -21.09
N LYS A 5 -3.35 14.91 -21.48
CA LYS A 5 -2.03 14.29 -21.18
C LYS A 5 -1.58 14.58 -19.74
N PHE A 6 -1.98 15.73 -19.18
CA PHE A 6 -1.60 16.13 -17.83
C PHE A 6 -2.36 15.34 -16.74
N ILE A 7 -3.59 14.91 -17.03
CA ILE A 7 -4.40 14.11 -16.11
C ILE A 7 -3.86 12.67 -15.99
N SER A 8 -3.30 12.09 -17.07
CA SER A 8 -2.81 10.70 -17.04
C SER A 8 -1.48 10.52 -16.30
N GLU A 9 -0.56 11.48 -16.40
CA GLU A 9 0.75 11.39 -15.74
C GLU A 9 0.64 11.63 -14.23
N ALA A 10 -0.18 12.61 -13.82
CA ALA A 10 -0.45 12.87 -12.41
C ALA A 10 -1.15 11.68 -11.72
N GLU A 11 -2.09 11.03 -12.39
CA GLU A 11 -2.76 9.83 -11.89
C GLU A 11 -1.79 8.64 -11.78
N TYR A 12 -0.94 8.40 -12.78
CA TYR A 12 0.08 7.36 -12.73
C TYR A 12 1.03 7.55 -11.55
N LEU A 13 1.55 8.77 -11.35
CA LEU A 13 2.43 9.10 -10.23
C LEU A 13 1.72 8.86 -8.88
N LYS A 14 0.43 9.22 -8.78
CA LYS A 14 -0.37 8.96 -7.59
C LYS A 14 -0.48 7.47 -7.25
N PHE A 15 -0.74 6.60 -8.24
CA PHE A 15 -0.80 5.14 -8.00
C PHE A 15 0.57 4.55 -7.64
N LYS A 16 1.63 5.04 -8.30
CA LYS A 16 3.02 4.63 -8.02
C LYS A 16 3.45 5.02 -6.61
N ASP A 17 3.18 6.25 -6.20
CA ASP A 17 3.46 6.72 -4.84
C ASP A 17 2.59 6.01 -3.80
N GLY A 18 1.34 5.68 -4.16
CA GLY A 18 0.46 4.82 -3.37
C GLY A 18 1.08 3.45 -3.11
N LEU A 19 1.57 2.77 -4.15
CA LEU A 19 2.30 1.49 -4.01
C LEU A 19 3.55 1.62 -3.15
N ARG A 20 4.36 2.66 -3.40
CA ARG A 20 5.57 2.89 -2.62
C ARG A 20 5.26 3.09 -1.15
N SER A 21 4.22 3.86 -0.84
CA SER A 21 3.74 4.08 0.53
C SER A 21 3.27 2.78 1.19
N ILE A 22 2.53 1.94 0.46
CA ILE A 22 2.09 0.62 0.94
C ILE A 22 3.29 -0.27 1.25
N ILE A 23 4.26 -0.38 0.34
CA ILE A 23 5.47 -1.19 0.52
C ILE A 23 6.26 -0.73 1.74
N ILE A 24 6.48 0.58 1.88
CA ILE A 24 7.21 1.13 3.04
C ILE A 24 6.48 0.76 4.33
N LYS A 25 5.15 0.89 4.38
CA LYS A 25 4.35 0.54 5.55
C LYS A 25 4.39 -0.96 5.87
N ILE A 26 4.44 -1.83 4.85
CA ILE A 26 4.64 -3.27 5.01
C ILE A 26 5.99 -3.56 5.67
N VAL A 27 7.06 -2.96 5.15
CA VAL A 27 8.42 -3.15 5.69
C VAL A 27 8.52 -2.63 7.13
N VAL A 28 7.96 -1.45 7.40
CA VAL A 28 7.94 -0.87 8.76
C VAL A 28 7.16 -1.78 9.72
N GLY A 29 5.98 -2.27 9.32
CA GLY A 29 5.19 -3.19 10.13
C GLY A 29 5.94 -4.48 10.43
N PHE A 30 6.59 -5.05 9.41
CA PHE A 30 7.40 -6.24 9.55
C PHE A 30 8.58 -6.06 10.52
N VAL A 31 9.31 -4.95 10.42
CA VAL A 31 10.43 -4.64 11.33
C VAL A 31 9.94 -4.45 12.76
N ILE A 32 8.83 -3.74 12.97
CA ILE A 32 8.22 -3.58 14.30
C ILE A 32 7.87 -4.95 14.90
N GLY A 33 7.19 -5.82 14.13
CA GLY A 33 6.84 -7.15 14.59
C GLY A 33 8.05 -8.04 14.87
N LEU A 34 9.11 -7.96 14.06
CA LEU A 34 10.37 -8.65 14.32
C LEU A 34 11.01 -8.21 15.64
N VAL A 35 11.10 -6.90 15.88
CA VAL A 35 11.67 -6.36 17.13
C VAL A 35 10.87 -6.83 18.33
N LEU A 36 9.53 -6.81 18.25
CA LEU A 36 8.66 -7.32 19.32
C LEU A 36 8.87 -8.81 19.56
N GLY A 37 8.91 -9.62 18.51
CA GLY A 37 9.11 -11.07 18.63
C GLY A 37 10.49 -11.46 19.17
N LEU A 38 11.53 -10.71 18.80
CA LEU A 38 12.88 -10.91 19.34
C LEU A 38 12.94 -10.49 20.81
N ALA A 39 12.27 -9.40 21.19
CA ALA A 39 12.19 -8.94 22.58
C ALA A 39 11.44 -9.93 23.49
N THR A 40 10.54 -10.75 22.94
CA THR A 40 9.83 -11.81 23.67
C THR A 40 10.52 -13.17 23.58
N GLU A 41 11.79 -13.22 23.16
CA GLU A 41 12.61 -14.44 23.03
C GLU A 41 11.98 -15.53 22.16
N MET A 42 11.09 -15.16 21.21
CA MET A 42 10.34 -16.14 20.41
C MET A 42 11.18 -16.80 19.31
N GLY A 43 12.47 -16.47 19.18
CA GLY A 43 13.37 -17.07 18.19
C GLY A 43 12.76 -17.05 16.79
N ALA A 44 12.53 -18.22 16.21
CA ALA A 44 11.88 -18.39 14.91
C ALA A 44 10.44 -17.82 14.84
N GLY A 45 9.73 -17.77 15.97
CA GLY A 45 8.41 -17.15 16.10
C GLY A 45 8.42 -15.64 15.86
N SER A 46 9.59 -14.98 15.95
CA SER A 46 9.72 -13.55 15.64
C SER A 46 9.34 -13.23 14.20
N ILE A 47 9.64 -14.14 13.27
CA ILE A 47 9.26 -13.99 11.85
C ILE A 47 7.74 -13.99 11.71
N MET A 48 7.04 -14.87 12.43
CA MET A 48 5.56 -14.91 12.41
C MET A 48 4.95 -13.62 12.97
N ILE A 49 5.53 -13.05 14.03
CA ILE A 49 5.11 -11.75 14.57
C ILE A 49 5.41 -10.62 13.58
N GLY A 50 6.57 -10.63 12.93
CA GLY A 50 6.88 -9.69 11.84
C GLY A 50 5.83 -9.75 10.75
N ILE A 51 5.53 -10.96 10.28
CA ILE A 51 4.51 -11.20 9.25
C ILE A 51 3.13 -10.69 9.73
N LEU A 52 2.71 -11.00 10.96
CA LEU A 52 1.45 -10.54 11.57
C LEU A 52 1.30 -9.02 11.53
N PHE A 53 2.38 -8.28 11.81
CA PHE A 53 2.38 -6.82 11.87
C PHE A 53 2.58 -6.14 10.50
N ALA A 54 2.97 -6.87 9.45
CA ALA A 54 3.27 -6.29 8.14
C ALA A 54 2.07 -5.51 7.54
N GLY A 55 0.85 -6.02 7.65
CA GLY A 55 -0.35 -5.33 7.15
C GLY A 55 -0.88 -4.21 8.05
N MET A 56 -0.38 -4.10 9.27
CA MET A 56 -0.99 -3.28 10.31
C MET A 56 -0.82 -1.76 10.08
N PRO A 57 0.37 -1.22 9.76
CA PRO A 57 0.55 0.23 9.62
C PRO A 57 -0.27 0.83 8.49
N TYR A 58 -0.46 0.09 7.39
CA TYR A 58 -1.32 0.54 6.30
C TYR A 58 -2.79 0.55 6.72
N ALA A 59 -3.33 -0.54 7.28
CA ALA A 59 -4.70 -0.55 7.78
C ALA A 59 -4.96 0.52 8.84
N TRP A 60 -4.02 0.73 9.76
CA TRP A 60 -4.13 1.80 10.77
C TRP A 60 -4.34 3.18 10.14
N SER A 61 -3.65 3.45 9.02
CA SER A 61 -3.73 4.75 8.33
C SER A 61 -5.04 4.98 7.57
N VAL A 62 -5.81 3.93 7.28
CA VAL A 62 -7.05 4.02 6.49
C VAL A 62 -8.31 3.79 7.31
N ILE A 63 -8.21 3.14 8.47
CA ILE A 63 -9.35 2.94 9.38
C ILE A 63 -9.77 4.30 9.97
N PRO A 64 -11.00 4.79 9.68
CA PRO A 64 -11.47 6.13 10.05
C PRO A 64 -11.96 6.21 11.50
N VAL A 65 -11.30 5.51 12.41
CA VAL A 65 -11.57 5.60 13.85
C VAL A 65 -10.70 6.72 14.41
N SER A 66 -11.34 7.74 15.00
CA SER A 66 -10.64 8.79 15.74
C SER A 66 -10.00 8.18 16.97
N ALA A 67 -8.69 8.35 17.13
CA ALA A 67 -7.93 7.83 18.27
C ALA A 67 -8.11 8.71 19.52
N LEU A 68 -9.35 9.16 19.78
CA LEU A 68 -9.69 10.00 20.92
C LEU A 68 -9.91 9.09 22.15
N GLY A 69 -8.81 8.76 22.81
CA GLY A 69 -8.80 7.99 24.06
C GLY A 69 -8.20 6.58 23.93
N TRP A 70 -7.67 6.07 25.04
CA TRP A 70 -6.95 4.79 25.10
C TRP A 70 -7.78 3.59 24.61
N ILE A 71 -9.07 3.56 24.91
CA ILE A 71 -9.99 2.50 24.46
C ILE A 71 -10.13 2.53 22.92
N ALA A 72 -10.28 3.71 22.33
CA ALA A 72 -10.38 3.85 20.88
C ALA A 72 -9.08 3.45 20.16
N ILE A 73 -7.92 3.76 20.76
CA ILE A 73 -6.60 3.31 20.29
C ILE A 73 -6.52 1.78 20.28
N LEU A 74 -6.94 1.12 21.36
CA LEU A 74 -6.93 -0.34 21.45
C LEU A 74 -7.85 -0.99 20.41
N ILE A 75 -9.09 -0.48 20.27
CA ILE A 75 -10.03 -0.98 19.25
C ILE A 75 -9.44 -0.82 17.85
N LYS A 76 -8.86 0.35 17.55
CA LYS A 76 -8.20 0.60 16.27
C LYS A 76 -6.99 -0.31 16.06
N PHE A 77 -6.28 -0.66 17.12
CA PHE A 77 -5.12 -1.56 17.09
C PHE A 77 -5.53 -2.97 16.70
N PHE A 78 -6.51 -3.54 17.40
CA PHE A 78 -7.03 -4.87 17.06
C PHE A 78 -7.67 -4.91 15.69
N ALA A 79 -8.43 -3.88 15.32
CA ALA A 79 -8.99 -3.76 13.97
C ALA A 79 -7.90 -3.70 12.90
N ALA A 80 -6.82 -2.95 13.12
CA ALA A 80 -5.71 -2.85 12.17
C ALA A 80 -4.92 -4.15 12.04
N ILE A 81 -4.78 -4.93 13.12
CA ILE A 81 -4.15 -6.27 13.05
C ILE A 81 -5.04 -7.23 12.25
N LEU A 82 -6.34 -7.31 12.56
CA LEU A 82 -7.25 -8.25 11.92
C LEU A 82 -7.52 -7.88 10.45
N LEU A 83 -7.79 -6.62 10.18
CA LEU A 83 -8.13 -6.14 8.84
C LEU A 83 -6.88 -5.79 8.00
N GLY A 84 -5.72 -5.61 8.63
CA GLY A 84 -4.45 -5.32 7.97
C GLY A 84 -4.09 -6.29 6.85
N TRP A 85 -4.40 -7.56 7.09
CA TRP A 85 -4.17 -8.66 6.17
C TRP A 85 -5.11 -8.70 4.97
N ILE A 86 -6.24 -8.00 5.05
CA ILE A 86 -7.22 -7.94 3.96
C ILE A 86 -7.03 -6.62 3.21
N ILE A 87 -7.00 -5.51 3.95
CA ILE A 87 -6.96 -4.16 3.39
C ILE A 87 -5.64 -3.92 2.63
N THR A 88 -4.50 -4.35 3.19
CA THR A 88 -3.19 -4.05 2.61
C THR A 88 -2.97 -4.77 1.27
N PRO A 89 -3.23 -6.08 1.12
CA PRO A 89 -3.10 -6.76 -0.17
C PRO A 89 -4.09 -6.24 -1.21
N ILE A 90 -5.34 -5.96 -0.83
CA ILE A 90 -6.34 -5.40 -1.76
C ILE A 90 -5.87 -4.04 -2.29
N ALA A 91 -5.40 -3.15 -1.41
CA ALA A 91 -4.89 -1.85 -1.81
C ALA A 91 -3.64 -1.97 -2.67
N PHE A 92 -2.73 -2.89 -2.35
CA PHE A 92 -1.54 -3.15 -3.15
C PHE A 92 -1.92 -3.59 -4.58
N ILE A 93 -2.77 -4.61 -4.70
CA ILE A 93 -3.23 -5.13 -6.00
C ILE A 93 -3.95 -4.02 -6.78
N TYR A 94 -4.83 -3.27 -6.14
CA TYR A 94 -5.56 -2.19 -6.80
C TYR A 94 -4.63 -1.14 -7.41
N ASN A 95 -3.67 -0.61 -6.64
CA ASN A 95 -2.73 0.39 -7.16
C ASN A 95 -1.81 -0.20 -8.23
N LEU A 96 -1.42 -1.48 -8.12
CA LEU A 96 -0.59 -2.16 -9.11
C LEU A 96 -1.31 -2.37 -10.45
N VAL A 97 -2.56 -2.81 -10.39
CA VAL A 97 -3.40 -3.00 -11.58
C VAL A 97 -3.63 -1.67 -12.29
N GLN A 98 -3.96 -0.61 -11.53
CA GLN A 98 -4.15 0.72 -12.12
C GLN A 98 -2.86 1.22 -12.76
N MET A 99 -1.73 1.19 -12.05
CA MET A 99 -0.42 1.57 -12.60
C MET A 99 -0.11 0.85 -13.93
N LYS A 100 -0.34 -0.47 -13.99
CA LYS A 100 -0.13 -1.26 -15.22
C LYS A 100 -1.08 -0.90 -16.35
N ARG A 101 -2.32 -0.54 -16.04
CA ARG A 101 -3.29 -0.08 -17.04
C ARG A 101 -2.88 1.26 -17.65
N TYR A 102 -2.36 2.19 -16.86
CA TYR A 102 -1.84 3.47 -17.37
C TYR A 102 -0.57 3.27 -18.22
N GLU A 103 0.36 2.40 -17.82
CA GLU A 103 1.54 2.06 -18.63
C GLU A 103 1.16 1.56 -20.03
N LYS A 104 0.13 0.69 -20.11
CA LYS A 104 -0.38 0.18 -21.40
C LYS A 104 -1.02 1.28 -22.24
N ALA A 105 -1.86 2.12 -21.64
CA ALA A 105 -2.54 3.20 -22.35
C ALA A 105 -1.54 4.22 -22.94
N VAL A 106 -0.46 4.53 -22.21
CA VAL A 106 0.62 5.40 -22.72
C VAL A 106 1.37 4.74 -23.87
N ALA A 107 1.68 3.44 -23.77
CA ALA A 107 2.36 2.71 -24.83
C ALA A 107 1.52 2.65 -26.13
N GLU A 108 0.22 2.40 -26.01
CA GLU A 108 -0.72 2.38 -27.13
C GLU A 108 -0.85 3.76 -27.81
N HIS A 109 -0.86 4.85 -27.03
CA HIS A 109 -0.90 6.21 -27.59
C HIS A 109 0.37 6.55 -28.40
N ILE A 110 1.55 6.16 -27.91
CA ILE A 110 2.82 6.41 -28.60
C ILE A 110 2.91 5.62 -29.91
N ILE A 111 2.45 4.36 -29.90
CA ILE A 111 2.41 3.52 -31.12
C ILE A 111 1.38 4.07 -32.11
N GLY A 112 0.22 4.51 -31.63
CA GLY A 112 -0.81 5.16 -32.44
C GLY A 112 -0.30 6.44 -33.12
N GLU A 113 0.37 7.33 -32.38
CA GLU A 113 0.94 8.56 -32.95
C GLU A 113 1.99 8.27 -34.05
N ARG A 114 2.85 7.26 -33.87
CA ARG A 114 3.83 6.87 -34.90
C ARG A 114 3.18 6.43 -36.20
N ASN A 115 2.10 5.64 -36.13
CA ASN A 115 1.43 5.10 -37.32
C ASN A 115 0.60 6.14 -38.09
N VAL A 116 0.33 7.32 -37.53
CA VAL A 116 -0.38 8.43 -38.23
C VAL A 116 0.60 9.39 -38.90
N THR A 117 1.88 9.37 -38.49
CA THR A 117 2.95 10.22 -39.05
C THR A 117 3.74 9.57 -40.18
N GLU A 118 3.53 8.28 -40.46
CA GLU A 118 4.05 7.56 -41.64
C GLU A 118 2.99 7.49 -42.74
#